data_AF-A0A4Q3C524-F1
#
_entry.id   AF-A0A4Q3C524-F1
#
_cell.length_a   1.000
_cell.length_b   1.000
_cell.length_c   1.000
_cell.angle_alpha   90.00
_cell.angle_beta   90.00
_cell.angle_gamma   90.00
#
_symmetry.space_group_name_H-M   'P 1'
#
loop_
_entity.id
_entity.type
_entity.pdbx_description
1 polymer ?
#
loop_
_entity_poly.entity_id
_entity_poly.type
_entity_poly.pdbx_seq_one_letter_code
_entity_poly.pdbx_strand_id
1 'polypeptide(L)'
;AQMRALPDDGWSARGDGSGEPPLIGNWRNAGLVRHGFTHFDLELHLSVYSGGKLDNLRADAGQWWPIDRIEEAGLPTLFAKAARLALAAGED
;
A
#
# COMPACT_ATOMS: atom_id res chain seq x y z
N ALA A 1 -18.99 -3.91 -6.30
CA ALA A 1 -17.55 -4.07 -6.58
C ALA A 1 -16.79 -3.53 -5.38
N GLN A 2 -15.82 -4.27 -4.82
CA GLN A 2 -14.93 -3.73 -3.79
C GLN A 2 -13.96 -2.72 -4.43
N MET A 3 -13.63 -1.64 -3.71
CA MET A 3 -12.58 -0.71 -4.12
C MET A 3 -11.22 -1.41 -4.05
N ARG A 4 -10.31 -1.10 -4.98
CA ARG A 4 -8.95 -1.66 -4.95
C ARG A 4 -8.12 -1.02 -3.83
N ALA A 5 -7.13 -1.76 -3.35
CA ALA A 5 -6.19 -1.34 -2.33
C ALA A 5 -4.77 -1.82 -2.66
N LEU A 6 -3.77 -1.22 -2.04
CA LEU A 6 -2.43 -1.81 -1.97
C LEU A 6 -2.44 -2.93 -0.91
N PRO A 7 -1.50 -3.90 -0.95
CA PRO A 7 -1.34 -4.86 0.14
C PRO A 7 -1.11 -4.13 1.47
N ASP A 8 -1.90 -4.47 2.48
CA ASP A 8 -1.83 -3.89 3.82
C ASP A 8 -1.86 -4.97 4.91
N ASP A 9 -1.79 -4.53 6.17
CA ASP A 9 -1.68 -5.36 7.37
C ASP A 9 -3.05 -5.64 8.04
N GLY A 10 -4.15 -5.43 7.30
CA GLY A 10 -5.51 -5.70 7.73
C GLY A 10 -6.18 -4.61 8.57
N TRP A 11 -5.67 -3.37 8.51
CA TRP A 11 -6.28 -2.23 9.20
C TRP A 11 -7.77 -2.04 8.84
N SER A 12 -8.52 -1.38 9.73
CA SER A 12 -9.88 -0.95 9.43
C SER A 12 -10.24 0.35 10.17
N ALA A 13 -11.38 0.96 9.84
CA ALA A 13 -11.88 2.12 10.59
C ALA A 13 -12.19 1.81 12.07
N ARG A 14 -12.17 0.54 12.49
CA ARG A 14 -12.45 0.10 13.86
C ARG A 14 -11.19 -0.20 14.68
N GLY A 15 -10.01 -0.21 14.05
CA GLY A 15 -8.77 -0.55 14.74
C GLY A 15 -7.58 -0.62 13.80
N ASP A 16 -6.41 -0.46 14.41
CA ASP A 16 -5.13 -0.50 13.73
C ASP A 16 -4.89 -1.88 13.10
N GLY A 17 -4.07 -1.89 12.05
CA GLY A 17 -3.61 -3.12 11.44
C GLY A 17 -2.67 -3.91 12.34
N SER A 18 -2.35 -5.12 11.93
CA SER A 18 -1.50 -6.02 12.72
C SER A 18 -0.04 -5.55 12.84
N GLY A 19 0.40 -4.62 11.98
CA GLY A 19 1.81 -4.28 11.82
C GLY A 19 2.63 -5.36 11.11
N GLU A 20 2.03 -6.51 10.80
CA GLU A 20 2.69 -7.61 10.12
C GLU A 20 2.64 -7.39 8.60
N PRO A 21 3.80 -7.40 7.91
CA PRO A 21 3.82 -7.19 6.47
C PRO A 21 3.22 -8.39 5.73
N PRO A 22 2.61 -8.17 4.55
CA PRO A 22 1.99 -9.25 3.77
C PRO A 22 2.99 -10.25 3.19
N LEU A 23 4.29 -9.92 3.17
CA LEU A 23 5.37 -10.77 2.71
C LEU A 23 6.55 -10.76 3.69
N ILE A 24 7.13 -11.94 3.88
CA ILE A 24 8.39 -12.09 4.59
C ILE A 24 9.55 -11.57 3.72
N GLY A 25 10.41 -10.75 4.31
CA GLY A 25 11.64 -10.28 3.68
C GLY A 25 11.98 -8.85 4.08
N ASN A 26 12.86 -8.22 3.30
CA ASN A 26 13.28 -6.85 3.57
C ASN A 26 12.23 -5.85 3.11
N TRP A 27 11.99 -4.86 3.96
CA TRP A 27 11.11 -3.73 3.71
C TRP A 27 11.87 -2.44 4.00
N ARG A 28 11.63 -1.42 3.17
CA ARG A 28 12.15 -0.06 3.37
C ARG A 28 10.99 0.86 3.71
N ASN A 29 11.12 1.66 4.76
CA ASN A 29 10.17 2.73 5.04
C ASN A 29 10.23 3.77 3.90
N ALA A 30 9.08 4.11 3.33
CA ALA A 30 8.93 5.09 2.25
C ALA A 30 8.06 6.28 2.67
N GLY A 31 7.88 6.49 3.98
CA GLY A 31 7.17 7.63 4.54
C GLY A 31 5.77 7.32 5.04
N LEU A 32 4.94 8.37 5.09
CA LEU A 32 3.62 8.37 5.73
C LEU A 32 2.62 9.13 4.86
N VAL A 33 1.41 8.59 4.72
CA VAL A 33 0.26 9.29 4.14
C VAL A 33 -0.77 9.56 5.24
N ARG A 34 -1.09 10.83 5.46
CA ARG A 34 -2.18 11.27 6.33
C ARG A 34 -3.45 11.51 5.53
N HIS A 35 -4.58 10.99 6.01
CA HIS A 35 -5.88 11.22 5.41
C HIS A 35 -6.94 11.45 6.50
N GLY A 36 -7.56 12.63 6.49
CA GLY A 36 -8.64 12.96 7.41
C GLY A 36 -9.99 12.47 6.90
N PHE A 37 -10.71 11.75 7.74
CA PHE A 37 -12.14 11.48 7.61
C PHE A 37 -12.92 12.41 8.55
N THR A 38 -14.25 12.45 8.42
CA THR A 38 -15.10 13.30 9.28
C THR A 38 -14.95 13.01 10.78
N HIS A 39 -14.66 11.76 11.16
CA HIS A 39 -14.66 11.34 12.57
C HIS A 39 -13.29 10.89 13.09
N PHE A 40 -12.30 10.69 12.21
CA PHE A 40 -10.98 10.21 12.59
C PHE A 40 -9.94 10.58 11.52
N ASP A 41 -8.69 10.64 11.92
CA ASP A 41 -7.55 10.71 11.01
C ASP A 41 -6.94 9.32 10.84
N LEU A 42 -6.51 9.02 9.63
CA LEU A 42 -5.77 7.81 9.30
C LEU A 42 -4.32 8.16 8.95
N GLU A 43 -3.42 7.44 9.59
CA GLU A 43 -1.98 7.48 9.34
C GLU A 43 -1.55 6.17 8.68
N LEU A 44 -1.33 6.20 7.37
CA LEU A 44 -0.82 5.05 6.62
C LEU A 44 0.70 5.14 6.55
N HIS A 45 1.38 4.21 7.23
CA HIS A 45 2.83 4.03 7.13
C HIS A 45 3.16 3.22 5.88
N LEU A 46 3.86 3.84 4.93
CA LEU A 46 4.20 3.19 3.67
C LEU A 46 5.54 2.48 3.79
N SER A 47 5.56 1.21 3.42
CA SER A 47 6.79 0.43 3.26
C SER A 47 6.85 -0.20 1.87
N VAL A 48 8.04 -0.22 1.27
CA VAL A 48 8.29 -0.82 -0.05
C VAL A 48 9.10 -2.09 0.15
N TYR A 49 8.62 -3.19 -0.41
CA TYR A 49 9.30 -4.47 -0.34
C TYR A 49 10.53 -4.49 -1.24
N SER A 50 11.66 -4.96 -0.69
CA SER A 50 12.94 -5.12 -1.39
C SER A 50 13.53 -6.52 -1.24
N GLY A 51 12.77 -7.48 -0.71
CA GLY A 51 13.23 -8.85 -0.39
C GLY A 51 13.46 -9.78 -1.58
N GLY A 52 13.35 -9.30 -2.83
CA GLY A 52 13.75 -10.01 -4.06
C GLY A 52 12.91 -11.23 -4.45
N LYS A 53 12.08 -11.79 -3.56
CA LYS A 53 11.26 -12.98 -3.80
C LYS A 53 9.77 -12.66 -3.74
N LEU A 54 9.24 -12.20 -4.87
CA LEU A 54 7.82 -11.89 -5.05
C LEU A 54 6.96 -13.15 -5.27
N ASP A 55 7.58 -14.29 -5.57
CA ASP A 55 6.91 -15.58 -5.85
C ASP A 55 6.06 -16.10 -4.67
N ASN A 56 6.33 -15.58 -3.47
CA ASN A 56 5.55 -15.88 -2.26
C ASN A 56 4.23 -15.11 -2.19
N LEU A 57 4.04 -14.08 -3.03
CA LEU A 57 2.76 -13.39 -3.13
C LEU A 57 1.80 -14.29 -3.89
N ARG A 58 0.79 -14.80 -3.19
CA ARG A 58 -0.17 -15.72 -3.83
C ARG A 58 -0.81 -15.03 -5.04
N ALA A 59 -0.76 -15.69 -6.19
CA ALA A 59 -1.29 -15.14 -7.45
C ALA A 59 -2.81 -14.86 -7.40
N ASP A 60 -3.53 -15.46 -6.43
CA ASP A 60 -4.96 -15.25 -6.19
C ASP A 60 -5.28 -14.09 -5.23
N ALA A 61 -4.26 -13.49 -4.58
CA ALA A 61 -4.46 -12.42 -3.59
C ALA A 61 -4.64 -11.03 -4.21
N GLY A 62 -4.43 -10.87 -5.53
CA GLY A 62 -4.54 -9.58 -6.20
C GLY A 62 -4.09 -9.63 -7.65
N GLN A 63 -3.77 -8.47 -8.21
CA GLN A 63 -3.23 -8.35 -9.56
C GLN A 63 -2.06 -7.37 -9.59
N TRP A 64 -1.09 -7.66 -10.45
CA TRP A 64 -0.06 -6.68 -10.82
C TRP A 64 -0.66 -5.59 -11.69
N TRP A 65 -0.23 -4.35 -11.48
CA TRP A 65 -0.66 -3.19 -12.26
C TRP A 65 0.56 -2.48 -12.84
N PRO A 66 0.54 -2.06 -14.13
CA PRO A 66 1.64 -1.30 -14.72
C PRO A 66 1.88 0.02 -13.98
N ILE A 67 3.14 0.29 -13.62
CA ILE A 67 3.52 1.49 -12.86
C ILE A 67 3.15 2.77 -13.62
N ASP A 68 3.42 2.81 -14.93
CA ASP A 68 3.10 3.93 -15.83
C ASP A 68 1.60 4.22 -15.94
N ARG A 69 0.75 3.27 -15.54
CA ARG A 69 -0.71 3.41 -15.55
C ARG A 69 -1.33 3.34 -14.16
N ILE A 70 -0.56 3.50 -13.09
CA ILE A 70 -1.06 3.30 -11.72
C ILE A 70 -2.24 4.20 -11.37
N GLU A 71 -2.35 5.38 -12.00
CA GLU A 71 -3.48 6.29 -11.84
C GLU A 71 -4.80 5.73 -12.39
N GLU A 72 -4.74 4.81 -13.35
CA GLU A 72 -5.89 4.14 -13.95
C GLU A 72 -6.40 2.94 -13.14
N ALA A 73 -5.69 2.55 -12.07
CA ALA A 73 -6.03 1.37 -11.26
C ALA A 73 -7.39 1.50 -10.53
N GLY A 74 -7.95 2.70 -10.42
CA GLY A 74 -9.17 2.95 -9.65
C GLY A 74 -8.93 2.86 -8.14
N LEU A 75 -7.74 3.28 -7.70
CA LEU A 75 -7.40 3.35 -6.27
C LEU A 75 -8.16 4.51 -5.59
N PRO A 76 -8.72 4.30 -4.39
CA PRO A 76 -9.17 5.38 -3.53
C PRO A 76 -8.04 6.37 -3.22
N THR A 77 -8.40 7.61 -2.89
CA THR A 77 -7.46 8.72 -2.68
C THR A 77 -6.31 8.41 -1.72
N LEU A 78 -6.57 7.66 -0.64
CA LEU A 78 -5.54 7.22 0.30
C LEU A 78 -4.44 6.39 -0.39
N PHE A 79 -4.84 5.33 -1.10
CA PHE A 79 -3.91 4.43 -1.79
C PHE A 79 -3.27 5.06 -3.01
N ALA A 80 -3.98 5.95 -3.72
CA ALA A 80 -3.41 6.73 -4.82
C ALA A 80 -2.28 7.66 -4.32
N LYS A 81 -2.44 8.30 -3.15
CA LYS A 81 -1.37 9.09 -2.52
C LYS A 81 -0.18 8.21 -2.12
N ALA A 82 -0.43 7.02 -1.56
CA ALA A 82 0.62 6.08 -1.20
C ALA A 82 1.42 5.60 -2.41
N ALA A 83 0.75 5.27 -3.53
CA ALA A 83 1.42 4.90 -4.78
C ALA A 83 2.34 6.02 -5.30
N ARG A 84 1.86 7.27 -5.32
CA ARG A 84 2.68 8.43 -5.72
C ARG A 84 3.90 8.64 -4.82
N LEU A 85 3.72 8.47 -3.50
CA LEU A 85 4.83 8.57 -2.54
C LEU A 85 5.89 7.48 -2.79
N ALA A 86 5.46 6.25 -3.07
CA ALA A 86 6.37 5.15 -3.39
C ALA A 86 7.21 5.45 -4.65
N LEU A 87 6.59 6.02 -5.68
CA LEU A 87 7.27 6.37 -6.93
C LEU A 87 8.32 7.47 -6.70
N ALA A 88 7.95 8.55 -6.00
CA ALA A 88 8.89 9.63 -5.68
C ALA A 88 10.08 9.15 -4.81
N ALA A 89 9.87 8.17 -3.93
CA ALA A 89 10.91 7.60 -3.08
C ALA A 89 11.79 6.55 -3.78
N GLY A 90 11.46 6.16 -5.02
CA GLY A 90 12.19 5.19 -5.83
C GLY A 90 13.00 5.80 -6.98
N GLU A 91 12.93 7.12 -7.16
CA GLU A 91 13.74 7.88 -8.14
C GLU A 91 15.14 8.26 -7.61
N ASP A 92 15.56 7.69 -6.47
CA ASP A 92 16.92 7.80 -5.89
C ASP A 92 17.87 6.67 -6.33
#